data_AF-A0A524PAL6-F1
#
_entry.id   AF-A0A524PAL6-F1
#
_cell.length_a   1.000
_cell.length_b   1.000
_cell.length_c   1.000
_cell.angle_alpha   90.00
_cell.angle_beta   90.00
_cell.angle_gamma   90.00
#
_symmetry.space_group_name_H-M   'P 1'
#
loop_
_entity.id
_entity.type
_entity.pdbx_description
1 polymer ?
#
loop_
_entity_poly.entity_id
_entity_poly.type
_entity_poly.pdbx_seq_one_letter_code
_entity_poly.pdbx_strand_id
1 'polypeptide(L)'
;MWFNPMIKTLLKSPLHFFASGSTLLLTYRGIKSGHTYTTPVSYFDIAGTLYTISSRDRVWWRNLRQGAQVELRVAGKEICTHASVIEDREQVRSALAEYLRRAPGRARYFGVKLDPNGNPMSEDLYQLAKDKVVVTFDHDAVQSQSRSNQREAKDVQRKYPTTERRGHFAADLDLKPRKLALPAIVMLTFLTLGTLIWRSTGVITPLFFFGYIGLSVGVGLGLYAALPKKKKPLGRRLSLILVGLFLIGFAAIQGQENMQIEGVFFGLLGGVVQAAVVHYLIAKIFGPMLFGRIWCGWACWTVMVLDLLPFKRPAGRLPGKWGWLRYLHFGLSLWLVLLAWFGFGFKEGTTGQAALVWYVGGNILYYALGIILAYALKDNRAFCKYVCPVTVPLKLTTRFALLKIAGEPEKCNDCRACVKMCPMDIRVPDYILNGKRVLSTECSLCQTCITVCAKDALKLSFGFDLGGEDLLREREAHA
;
A
#
# COMPACT_ATOMS: atom_id res chain seq x y z
N MET A 1 10.04 -16.08 -2.77
CA MET A 1 10.61 -15.02 -1.91
C MET A 1 10.37 -13.66 -2.55
N TRP A 2 9.47 -12.85 -1.98
CA TRP A 2 8.82 -11.67 -2.59
C TRP A 2 9.49 -10.34 -2.18
N PHE A 3 10.82 -10.26 -2.17
CA PHE A 3 11.59 -9.04 -1.81
C PHE A 3 12.27 -8.35 -3.01
N ASN A 4 12.11 -8.90 -4.22
CA ASN A 4 12.92 -8.61 -5.41
C ASN A 4 12.81 -7.17 -5.98
N PRO A 5 11.64 -6.50 -6.03
CA PRO A 5 11.53 -5.19 -6.72
C PRO A 5 12.09 -4.01 -5.91
N MET A 6 11.84 -3.98 -4.60
CA MET A 6 12.14 -2.82 -3.76
C MET A 6 13.64 -2.69 -3.51
N ILE A 7 14.31 -3.81 -3.22
CA ILE A 7 15.78 -3.86 -3.10
C ILE A 7 16.45 -3.55 -4.43
N LYS A 8 15.89 -4.03 -5.56
CA LYS A 8 16.38 -3.68 -6.90
C LYS A 8 16.27 -2.18 -7.19
N THR A 9 15.19 -1.53 -6.79
CA THR A 9 15.05 -0.08 -6.91
C THR A 9 16.03 0.67 -5.98
N LEU A 10 16.20 0.20 -4.73
CA LEU A 10 17.14 0.79 -3.77
C LEU A 10 18.59 0.73 -4.27
N LEU A 11 19.05 -0.44 -4.73
CA LEU A 11 20.41 -0.65 -5.26
C LEU A 11 20.67 0.07 -6.58
N LYS A 12 19.62 0.49 -7.30
CA LYS A 12 19.72 1.36 -8.50
C LYS A 12 19.65 2.84 -8.18
N SER A 13 19.31 3.22 -6.94
CA SER A 13 19.13 4.62 -6.53
C SER A 13 20.41 5.22 -5.91
N PRO A 14 20.50 6.54 -5.76
CA PRO A 14 21.58 7.19 -5.00
C PRO A 14 21.67 6.69 -3.54
N LEU A 15 20.57 6.20 -2.98
CA LEU A 15 20.48 5.64 -1.62
C LEU A 15 20.98 4.19 -1.52
N HIS A 16 21.67 3.66 -2.53
CA HIS A 16 22.16 2.29 -2.55
C HIS A 16 23.07 1.91 -1.38
N PHE A 17 23.73 2.89 -0.74
CA PHE A 17 24.64 2.69 0.40
C PHE A 17 23.99 1.94 1.58
N PHE A 18 22.66 2.04 1.76
CA PHE A 18 21.93 1.31 2.80
C PHE A 18 21.90 -0.21 2.61
N ALA A 19 22.17 -0.73 1.41
CA ALA A 19 22.11 -2.15 1.09
C ALA A 19 23.33 -2.69 0.33
N SER A 20 24.14 -1.80 -0.27
CA SER A 20 25.24 -2.19 -1.14
C SER A 20 26.44 -2.80 -0.43
N GLY A 21 26.55 -2.68 0.89
CA GLY A 21 27.63 -3.30 1.66
C GLY A 21 27.53 -4.83 1.79
N SER A 22 26.39 -5.42 1.43
CA SER A 22 26.18 -6.87 1.53
C SER A 22 25.39 -7.48 0.37
N THR A 23 24.82 -6.66 -0.52
CA THR A 23 23.96 -7.10 -1.62
C THR A 23 24.35 -6.40 -2.92
N LEU A 24 24.50 -7.18 -4.00
CA LEU A 24 24.74 -6.69 -5.36
C LEU A 24 23.57 -7.07 -6.27
N LEU A 25 23.48 -6.44 -7.44
CA LEU A 25 22.58 -6.91 -8.50
C LEU A 25 23.37 -7.75 -9.50
N LEU A 26 22.92 -8.99 -9.68
CA LEU A 26 23.44 -9.90 -10.70
C LEU A 26 22.46 -9.92 -11.87
N THR A 27 22.94 -9.52 -13.05
CA THR A 27 22.21 -9.63 -14.31
C THR A 27 22.83 -10.73 -15.16
N TYR A 28 22.01 -11.69 -15.58
CA TYR A 28 22.42 -12.84 -16.40
C TYR A 28 21.35 -13.18 -17.43
N ARG A 29 21.74 -13.86 -18.51
CA ARG A 29 20.82 -14.34 -19.55
C ARG A 29 20.42 -15.79 -19.25
N GLY A 30 19.13 -16.10 -19.31
CA GLY A 30 18.64 -17.47 -19.11
C GLY A 30 18.97 -18.35 -20.31
N ILE A 31 19.58 -19.51 -20.07
CA ILE A 31 20.03 -20.43 -21.15
C ILE A 31 18.83 -20.95 -21.96
N LYS A 32 17.72 -21.31 -21.30
CA LYS A 32 16.52 -21.86 -21.97
C LYS A 32 15.57 -20.80 -22.52
N SER A 33 15.40 -19.68 -21.81
CA SER A 33 14.41 -18.66 -22.15
C SER A 33 14.96 -17.52 -23.00
N GLY A 34 16.29 -17.36 -23.07
CA GLY A 34 16.96 -16.25 -23.77
C GLY A 34 16.75 -14.87 -23.14
N HIS A 35 15.88 -14.74 -22.13
CA HIS A 35 15.57 -13.49 -21.44
C HIS A 35 16.67 -13.11 -20.44
N THR A 36 16.86 -11.79 -20.27
CA THR A 36 17.77 -11.22 -19.28
C THR A 36 17.05 -11.06 -17.93
N TYR A 37 17.65 -11.62 -16.88
CA TYR A 37 17.16 -11.56 -15.52
C TYR A 37 18.13 -10.77 -14.64
N THR A 38 17.61 -9.86 -13.81
CA THR A 38 18.41 -9.17 -12.78
C THR A 38 17.86 -9.55 -11.41
N THR A 39 18.72 -10.13 -10.56
CA THR A 39 18.36 -10.61 -9.22
C THR A 39 19.31 -10.02 -8.18
N PRO A 40 18.80 -9.48 -7.05
CA PRO A 40 19.64 -9.11 -5.93
C PRO A 40 20.18 -10.37 -5.25
N VAL A 41 21.50 -10.44 -5.11
CA VAL A 41 22.18 -11.54 -4.43
C VAL A 41 23.09 -10.97 -3.35
N SER A 42 23.14 -11.64 -2.20
CA SER A 42 24.11 -11.28 -1.16
C SER A 42 25.50 -11.59 -1.66
N TYR A 43 26.47 -10.72 -1.39
CA TYR A 43 27.86 -10.97 -1.76
C TYR A 43 28.82 -10.73 -0.59
N PHE A 44 30.02 -11.25 -0.76
CA PHE A 44 31.17 -10.96 0.08
C PHE A 44 32.43 -10.95 -0.77
N ASP A 45 33.41 -10.19 -0.31
CA ASP A 45 34.70 -10.00 -0.98
C ASP A 45 35.77 -10.72 -0.18
N ILE A 46 36.51 -11.61 -0.83
CA ILE A 46 37.69 -12.27 -0.27
C ILE A 46 38.84 -11.99 -1.23
N ALA A 47 39.76 -11.12 -0.79
CA ALA A 47 40.98 -10.78 -1.54
C ALA A 47 40.71 -10.34 -3.00
N GLY A 48 39.63 -9.59 -3.24
CA GLY A 48 39.27 -9.06 -4.56
C GLY A 48 38.39 -9.97 -5.40
N THR A 49 38.17 -11.22 -4.99
CA THR A 49 37.19 -12.11 -5.64
C THR A 49 35.84 -11.99 -4.96
N LEU A 50 34.79 -11.77 -5.75
CA LEU A 50 33.42 -11.67 -5.22
C LEU A 50 32.78 -13.05 -5.18
N TYR A 51 32.13 -13.34 -4.07
CA TYR A 51 31.44 -14.61 -3.84
C TYR A 51 29.98 -14.37 -3.49
N THR A 52 29.12 -15.30 -3.91
CA THR A 52 27.73 -15.37 -3.45
C THR A 52 27.36 -16.80 -3.11
N ILE A 53 26.56 -16.98 -2.06
CA ILE A 53 26.08 -18.28 -1.60
C ILE A 53 24.60 -18.41 -1.94
N SER A 54 24.24 -19.53 -2.56
CA SER A 54 22.86 -19.85 -2.91
C SER A 54 22.52 -21.25 -2.41
N SER A 55 21.22 -21.51 -2.24
CA SER A 55 20.74 -22.86 -1.96
C SER A 55 20.62 -23.68 -3.25
N ARG A 56 20.91 -24.99 -3.19
CA ARG A 56 20.88 -25.92 -4.34
C ARG A 56 19.50 -26.08 -4.99
N ASP A 57 18.43 -25.84 -4.22
CA ASP A 57 17.04 -25.85 -4.69
C ASP A 57 16.72 -24.71 -5.66
N ARG A 58 17.49 -23.61 -5.63
CA ARG A 58 17.28 -22.47 -6.53
C ARG A 58 17.72 -22.78 -7.96
N VAL A 59 17.06 -22.16 -8.93
CA VAL A 59 17.29 -22.45 -10.36
C VAL A 59 18.25 -21.44 -11.02
N TRP A 60 18.36 -20.21 -10.49
CA TRP A 60 19.08 -19.12 -11.16
C TRP A 60 20.57 -19.41 -11.40
N TRP A 61 21.26 -19.98 -10.41
CA TRP A 61 22.70 -20.25 -10.47
C TRP A 61 23.07 -21.32 -11.50
N ARG A 62 22.11 -22.18 -11.87
CA ARG A 62 22.32 -23.22 -12.91
C ARG A 62 22.60 -22.61 -14.28
N ASN A 63 22.15 -21.37 -14.52
CA ASN A 63 22.45 -20.64 -15.75
C ASN A 63 23.92 -20.18 -15.83
N LEU A 64 24.69 -20.31 -14.75
CA LEU A 64 26.07 -19.82 -14.64
C LEU A 64 27.12 -20.94 -14.70
N ARG A 65 26.70 -22.22 -14.74
CA ARG A 65 27.59 -23.40 -14.70
C ARG A 65 28.64 -23.45 -15.81
N GLN A 66 28.39 -22.81 -16.95
CA GLN A 66 29.26 -22.86 -18.14
C GLN A 66 30.15 -21.61 -18.29
N GLY A 67 30.47 -20.91 -17.20
CA GLY A 67 31.29 -19.69 -17.28
C GLY A 67 30.54 -18.56 -17.97
N ALA A 68 29.30 -18.28 -17.54
CA ALA A 68 28.47 -17.28 -18.20
C ALA A 68 29.01 -15.86 -17.96
N GLN A 69 29.03 -15.04 -19.01
CA GLN A 69 29.25 -13.60 -18.86
C GLN A 69 28.05 -12.97 -18.15
N VAL A 70 28.33 -12.22 -17.08
CA VAL A 70 27.33 -11.57 -16.24
C VAL A 70 27.67 -10.11 -16.01
N GLU A 71 26.65 -9.30 -15.76
CA GLU A 71 26.81 -7.93 -15.31
C GLU A 71 26.49 -7.84 -13.82
N LEU A 72 27.40 -7.29 -13.04
CA LEU A 72 27.25 -7.02 -11.62
C LEU A 72 27.08 -5.52 -11.40
N ARG A 73 26.14 -5.13 -10.54
CA ARG A 73 26.09 -3.78 -9.97
C ARG A 73 26.48 -3.83 -8.50
N VAL A 74 27.70 -3.40 -8.18
CA VAL A 74 28.29 -3.42 -6.84
C VAL A 74 28.61 -1.99 -6.42
N ALA A 75 28.09 -1.55 -5.27
CA ALA A 75 28.31 -0.19 -4.75
C ALA A 75 28.11 0.93 -5.82
N GLY A 76 27.07 0.77 -6.65
CA GLY A 76 26.72 1.73 -7.70
C GLY A 76 27.54 1.64 -9.00
N LYS A 77 28.60 0.81 -9.04
CA LYS A 77 29.43 0.54 -10.22
C LYS A 77 28.92 -0.68 -10.98
N GLU A 78 28.95 -0.63 -12.30
CA GLU A 78 28.60 -1.77 -13.18
C GLU A 78 29.89 -2.44 -13.67
N ILE A 79 29.93 -3.78 -13.58
CA ILE A 79 31.10 -4.61 -13.84
C ILE A 79 30.64 -5.79 -14.69
N CYS A 80 31.28 -6.02 -15.84
CA CYS A 80 31.10 -7.24 -16.63
C CYS A 80 32.18 -8.25 -16.24
N THR A 81 31.78 -9.47 -15.88
CA THR A 81 32.71 -10.54 -15.45
C THR A 81 32.16 -11.91 -15.81
N HIS A 82 32.97 -12.95 -15.67
CA HIS A 82 32.55 -14.33 -15.81
C HIS A 82 32.18 -14.90 -14.44
N ALA A 83 31.05 -15.59 -14.39
CA ALA A 83 30.61 -16.30 -13.19
C ALA A 83 30.99 -17.78 -13.28
N SER A 84 31.63 -18.30 -12.23
CA SER A 84 31.95 -19.72 -12.08
C SER A 84 31.19 -20.30 -10.89
N VAL A 85 30.73 -21.56 -11.00
CA VAL A 85 29.93 -22.21 -9.96
C VAL A 85 30.71 -23.35 -9.33
N ILE A 86 30.87 -23.29 -8.01
CA ILE A 86 31.46 -24.34 -7.19
C ILE A 86 30.33 -25.20 -6.61
N GLU A 87 30.25 -26.43 -7.08
CA GLU A 87 29.26 -27.42 -6.65
C GLU A 87 29.85 -28.57 -5.84
N ASP A 88 31.17 -28.77 -5.95
CA ASP A 88 31.87 -29.80 -5.19
C ASP A 88 31.75 -29.51 -3.69
N ARG A 89 31.33 -30.53 -2.93
CA ARG A 89 30.98 -30.36 -1.52
C ARG A 89 32.18 -29.97 -0.67
N GLU A 90 33.37 -30.46 -1.02
CA GLU A 90 34.59 -30.18 -0.27
C GLU A 90 35.09 -28.76 -0.54
N GLN A 91 34.99 -28.31 -1.80
CA GLN A 91 35.31 -26.94 -2.18
C GLN A 91 34.29 -25.93 -1.62
N VAL A 92 32.99 -26.24 -1.64
CA VAL A 92 31.95 -25.41 -0.99
C VAL A 92 32.18 -25.31 0.51
N ARG A 93 32.53 -26.44 1.17
CA ARG A 93 32.85 -26.48 2.60
C ARG A 93 34.04 -25.57 2.92
N SER A 94 35.10 -25.65 2.13
CA SER A 94 36.31 -24.83 2.29
C SER A 94 36.02 -23.33 2.10
N ALA A 95 35.23 -22.96 1.08
CA ALA A 95 34.82 -21.58 0.85
C ALA A 95 33.93 -21.02 1.97
N LEU A 96 33.00 -21.83 2.49
CA LEU A 96 32.14 -21.46 3.62
C LEU A 96 32.95 -21.30 4.92
N ALA A 97 33.94 -22.17 5.16
CA ALA A 97 34.82 -22.08 6.31
C ALA A 97 35.61 -20.76 6.30
N GLU A 98 36.23 -20.43 5.18
CA GLU A 98 37.00 -19.18 5.03
C GLU A 98 36.12 -17.94 5.20
N TYR A 99 34.91 -17.97 4.64
CA TYR A 99 33.95 -16.89 4.81
C TYR A 99 33.52 -16.69 6.27
N LEU A 100 33.20 -17.78 6.98
CA LEU A 100 32.75 -17.69 8.38
C LEU A 100 33.87 -17.31 9.34
N ARG A 101 35.14 -17.65 9.05
CA ARG A 101 36.29 -17.14 9.83
C ARG A 101 36.44 -15.62 9.72
N ARG A 102 36.20 -15.04 8.53
CA ARG A 102 36.27 -13.58 8.33
C ARG A 102 35.03 -12.83 8.81
N ALA A 103 33.89 -13.51 8.87
CA ALA A 103 32.61 -12.92 9.29
C ALA A 103 31.87 -13.81 10.31
N PRO A 104 32.43 -14.01 11.53
CA PRO A 104 31.88 -14.93 12.52
C PRO A 104 30.45 -14.57 12.93
N GLY A 105 30.09 -13.28 12.93
CA GLY A 105 28.72 -12.81 13.21
C GLY A 105 27.65 -13.32 12.22
N ARG A 106 28.05 -13.87 11.07
CA ARG A 106 27.13 -14.45 10.09
C ARG A 106 26.90 -15.96 10.29
N ALA A 107 27.64 -16.63 11.17
CA ALA A 107 27.48 -18.06 11.45
C ALA A 107 26.06 -18.41 11.89
N ARG A 108 25.43 -17.55 12.72
CA ARG A 108 24.03 -17.69 13.16
C ARG A 108 23.03 -17.73 12.01
N TYR A 109 23.26 -16.98 10.94
CA TYR A 109 22.38 -16.97 9.76
C TYR A 109 22.42 -18.30 9.00
N PHE A 110 23.58 -18.97 9.02
CA PHE A 110 23.77 -20.26 8.38
C PHE A 110 23.53 -21.45 9.31
N GLY A 111 23.20 -21.21 10.59
CA GLY A 111 23.01 -22.26 11.59
C GLY A 111 24.29 -22.98 11.99
N VAL A 112 25.45 -22.35 11.79
CA VAL A 112 26.77 -22.93 12.11
C VAL A 112 27.21 -22.46 13.49
N LYS A 113 27.62 -23.39 14.36
CA LYS A 113 28.21 -23.07 15.66
C LYS A 113 29.69 -22.73 15.52
N LEU A 114 30.17 -21.86 16.41
CA LEU A 114 31.58 -21.48 16.49
C LEU A 114 32.22 -22.13 17.72
N ASP A 115 33.48 -22.54 17.59
CA ASP A 115 34.30 -22.99 18.71
C ASP A 115 34.72 -21.80 19.62
N PRO A 116 35.34 -22.05 20.79
CA PRO A 116 35.81 -20.99 21.68
C PRO A 116 36.83 -20.02 21.06
N ASN A 117 37.49 -20.43 19.97
CA ASN A 117 38.46 -19.64 19.22
C ASN A 117 37.81 -18.88 18.05
N GLY A 118 36.48 -18.95 17.91
CA GLY A 118 35.72 -18.27 16.85
C GLY A 118 35.71 -18.99 15.49
N ASN A 119 36.19 -20.22 15.40
CA ASN A 119 36.18 -21.01 14.16
C ASN A 119 34.88 -21.78 13.98
N PRO A 120 34.35 -21.90 12.75
CA PRO A 120 33.15 -22.68 12.47
C PRO A 120 33.37 -24.18 12.70
N MET A 121 32.41 -24.83 13.38
CA MET A 121 32.43 -26.29 13.60
C MET A 121 32.41 -27.05 12.26
N SER A 122 33.31 -28.03 12.13
CA SER A 122 33.51 -28.78 10.88
C SER A 122 32.30 -29.61 10.46
N GLU A 123 31.56 -30.19 11.42
CA GLU A 123 30.36 -30.99 11.17
C GLU A 123 29.22 -30.13 10.61
N ASP A 124 28.96 -28.97 11.21
CA ASP A 124 27.93 -28.03 10.75
C ASP A 124 28.22 -27.52 9.33
N LEU A 125 29.50 -27.26 9.02
CA LEU A 125 29.94 -26.89 7.68
C LEU A 125 29.75 -28.03 6.67
N TYR A 126 29.98 -29.27 7.06
CA TYR A 126 29.75 -30.44 6.21
C TYR A 126 28.26 -30.60 5.87
N GLN A 127 27.38 -30.42 6.85
CA GLN A 127 25.93 -30.45 6.60
C GLN A 127 25.48 -29.27 5.72
N LEU A 128 26.00 -28.06 5.97
CA LEU A 128 25.67 -26.88 5.17
C LEU A 128 26.12 -27.01 3.71
N ALA A 129 27.29 -27.59 3.46
CA ALA A 129 27.83 -27.78 2.10
C ALA A 129 26.99 -28.74 1.25
N LYS A 130 26.20 -29.64 1.86
CA LYS A 130 25.25 -30.50 1.15
C LYS A 130 24.15 -29.71 0.46
N ASP A 131 23.73 -28.58 1.03
CA ASP A 131 22.56 -27.82 0.59
C ASP A 131 22.89 -26.49 -0.10
N LYS A 132 24.16 -26.09 -0.10
CA LYS A 132 24.64 -24.83 -0.68
C LYS A 132 25.48 -25.01 -1.93
N VAL A 133 25.51 -23.96 -2.74
CA VAL A 133 26.44 -23.73 -3.85
C VAL A 133 27.07 -22.36 -3.67
N VAL A 134 28.31 -22.23 -4.13
CA VAL A 134 29.04 -20.97 -4.15
C VAL A 134 29.23 -20.54 -5.60
N VAL A 135 29.00 -19.27 -5.89
CA VAL A 135 29.28 -18.68 -7.20
C VAL A 135 30.35 -17.63 -7.01
N THR A 136 31.40 -17.68 -7.84
CA THR A 136 32.53 -16.76 -7.84
C THR A 136 32.49 -15.88 -9.08
N PHE A 137 33.07 -14.69 -8.95
CA PHE A 137 33.20 -13.73 -10.04
C PHE A 137 34.64 -13.21 -10.12
N ASP A 138 35.29 -13.38 -11.28
CA ASP A 138 36.72 -13.07 -11.47
C ASP A 138 36.97 -11.56 -11.65
N HIS A 139 38.08 -11.06 -11.10
CA HIS A 139 38.38 -9.62 -10.98
C HIS A 139 39.21 -9.01 -12.14
N ASP A 140 39.82 -9.81 -13.02
CA ASP A 140 40.82 -9.30 -13.99
C ASP A 140 40.29 -8.35 -15.09
N ALA A 141 38.97 -8.14 -15.18
CA ALA A 141 38.36 -7.16 -16.08
C ALA A 141 38.09 -5.78 -15.43
N VAL A 142 38.36 -5.60 -14.13
CA VAL A 142 37.86 -4.43 -13.37
C VAL A 142 38.69 -3.15 -13.57
N GLN A 143 39.96 -3.23 -13.99
CA GLN A 143 40.84 -2.06 -14.09
C GLN A 143 41.24 -1.62 -15.51
N SER A 144 41.24 -2.49 -16.53
CA SER A 144 41.77 -2.16 -17.86
C SER A 144 40.77 -1.47 -18.80
N GLN A 145 39.46 -1.75 -18.65
CA GLN A 145 38.41 -1.20 -19.52
C GLN A 145 37.89 0.19 -19.12
N SER A 146 38.26 0.72 -17.95
CA SER A 146 37.76 2.02 -17.47
C SER A 146 38.24 3.21 -18.32
N ARG A 147 39.34 3.06 -19.07
CA ARG A 147 39.93 4.13 -19.89
C ARG A 147 39.51 4.07 -21.36
N SER A 148 39.30 2.88 -21.93
CA SER A 148 38.82 2.74 -23.33
C SER A 148 37.32 3.02 -23.44
N ASN A 149 36.52 2.49 -22.51
CA ASN A 149 35.05 2.64 -22.54
C ASN A 149 34.60 4.08 -22.34
N GLN A 150 35.40 4.95 -21.69
CA GLN A 150 35.08 6.38 -21.58
C GLN A 150 35.25 7.14 -22.91
N ARG A 151 36.15 6.69 -23.80
CA ARG A 151 36.34 7.29 -25.13
C ARG A 151 35.28 6.78 -26.11
N GLU A 152 35.02 5.47 -26.13
CA GLU A 152 33.95 4.90 -26.97
C GLU A 152 32.55 5.31 -26.51
N ALA A 153 32.26 5.39 -25.21
CA ALA A 153 30.95 5.86 -24.74
C ALA A 153 30.71 7.33 -25.10
N LYS A 154 31.75 8.18 -25.10
CA LYS A 154 31.62 9.57 -25.56
C LYS A 154 31.36 9.67 -27.06
N ASP A 155 31.96 8.80 -27.87
CA ASP A 155 31.76 8.80 -29.32
C ASP A 155 30.42 8.18 -29.73
N VAL A 156 29.99 7.09 -29.09
CA VAL A 156 28.68 6.46 -29.32
C VAL A 156 27.55 7.38 -28.87
N GLN A 157 27.71 8.09 -27.75
CA GLN A 157 26.69 9.02 -27.26
C GLN A 157 26.63 10.33 -28.07
N ARG A 158 27.70 10.65 -28.80
CA ARG A 158 27.73 11.72 -29.81
C ARG A 158 27.07 11.30 -31.12
N LYS A 159 27.17 10.01 -31.49
CA LYS A 159 26.65 9.44 -32.74
C LYS A 159 25.20 8.96 -32.65
N TYR A 160 24.76 8.55 -31.46
CA TYR A 160 23.40 8.11 -31.17
C TYR A 160 22.96 8.68 -29.81
N PRO A 161 22.30 9.85 -29.76
CA PRO A 161 21.77 10.37 -28.52
C PRO A 161 20.67 9.41 -28.04
N THR A 162 20.98 8.64 -27.01
CA THR A 162 19.97 7.91 -26.25
C THR A 162 19.02 8.96 -25.67
N THR A 163 17.78 8.96 -26.15
CA THR A 163 16.68 9.63 -25.48
C THR A 163 16.37 8.86 -24.19
N GLU A 164 17.30 8.91 -23.23
CA GLU A 164 16.99 8.72 -21.82
C GLU A 164 15.99 9.82 -21.47
N ARG A 165 14.70 9.50 -21.59
CA ARG A 165 13.64 10.29 -20.99
C ARG A 165 13.82 10.11 -19.48
N ARG A 166 14.74 10.89 -18.88
CA ARG A 166 14.72 11.24 -17.46
C ARG A 166 13.32 11.76 -17.21
N GLY A 167 12.44 10.90 -16.70
CA GLY A 167 11.11 11.28 -16.29
C GLY A 167 11.25 12.23 -15.11
N HIS A 168 11.45 13.51 -15.39
CA HIS A 168 11.06 14.56 -14.47
C HIS A 168 9.62 14.23 -14.07
N PHE A 169 9.36 14.04 -12.78
CA PHE A 169 8.01 13.74 -12.28
C PHE A 169 6.98 14.78 -12.77
N ALA A 170 7.45 16.00 -13.07
CA ALA A 170 6.72 17.09 -13.71
C ALA A 170 6.30 16.84 -15.18
N ALA A 171 7.07 16.08 -15.96
CA ALA A 171 6.90 15.95 -17.42
C ALA A 171 5.75 15.02 -17.85
N ASP A 172 5.14 14.27 -16.91
CA ASP A 172 4.03 13.33 -17.18
C ASP A 172 2.67 13.81 -16.64
N LEU A 173 2.58 15.03 -16.09
CA LEU A 173 1.33 15.58 -15.53
C LEU A 173 0.47 16.22 -16.63
N ASP A 174 -0.74 15.71 -16.83
CA ASP A 174 -1.72 16.33 -17.74
C ASP A 174 -2.57 17.36 -16.99
N LEU A 175 -2.14 18.62 -17.04
CA LEU A 175 -2.76 19.76 -16.35
C LEU A 175 -3.84 20.47 -17.18
N LYS A 176 -4.47 19.78 -18.15
CA LYS A 176 -5.55 20.39 -18.94
C LYS A 176 -6.66 20.97 -18.04
N PRO A 177 -7.16 22.19 -18.30
CA PRO A 177 -8.17 22.85 -17.45
C PRO A 177 -9.41 21.99 -17.22
N ARG A 178 -9.87 21.27 -18.25
CA ARG A 178 -11.03 20.35 -18.16
C ARG A 178 -10.85 19.24 -17.13
N LYS A 179 -9.62 18.77 -16.89
CA LYS A 179 -9.32 17.72 -15.88
C LYS A 179 -9.23 18.30 -14.47
N LEU A 180 -8.79 19.55 -14.35
CA LEU A 180 -8.60 20.24 -13.07
C LEU A 180 -9.85 21.01 -12.61
N ALA A 181 -10.86 21.16 -13.48
CA ALA A 181 -12.11 21.84 -13.17
C ALA A 181 -12.81 21.25 -11.93
N LEU A 182 -13.04 19.93 -11.89
CA LEU A 182 -13.70 19.29 -10.74
C LEU A 182 -12.89 19.47 -9.43
N PRO A 183 -11.58 19.17 -9.38
CA PRO A 183 -10.75 19.46 -8.20
C PRO A 183 -10.85 20.93 -7.73
N ALA A 184 -10.79 21.87 -8.66
CA ALA A 184 -10.88 23.30 -8.35
C ALA A 184 -12.26 23.69 -7.80
N ILE A 185 -13.35 23.19 -8.40
CA ILE A 185 -14.72 23.42 -7.93
C ILE A 185 -14.90 22.89 -6.50
N VAL A 186 -14.41 21.68 -6.22
CA VAL A 186 -14.48 21.09 -4.87
C VAL A 186 -13.71 21.97 -3.88
N MET A 187 -12.48 22.36 -4.21
CA MET A 187 -11.65 23.20 -3.35
C MET A 187 -12.33 24.55 -3.06
N LEU A 188 -12.85 25.22 -4.10
CA LEU A 188 -13.55 26.50 -3.97
C LEU A 188 -14.83 26.37 -3.16
N THR A 189 -15.61 25.30 -3.34
CA THR A 189 -16.85 25.08 -2.59
C THR A 189 -16.59 25.00 -1.09
N PHE A 190 -15.57 24.25 -0.68
CA PHE A 190 -15.17 24.16 0.73
C PHE A 190 -14.67 25.50 1.26
N LEU A 191 -13.83 26.22 0.51
CA LEU A 191 -13.33 27.53 0.91
C LEU A 191 -14.45 28.57 1.06
N THR A 192 -15.39 28.59 0.11
CA THR A 192 -16.57 29.45 0.14
C THR A 192 -17.44 29.12 1.36
N LEU A 193 -17.73 27.84 1.62
CA LEU A 193 -18.50 27.43 2.78
C LEU A 193 -17.83 27.86 4.10
N GLY A 194 -16.51 27.63 4.24
CA GLY A 194 -15.74 28.07 5.40
C GLY A 194 -15.77 29.58 5.58
N THR A 195 -15.66 30.34 4.48
CA THR A 195 -15.71 31.81 4.50
C THR A 195 -17.10 32.32 4.88
N LEU A 196 -18.17 31.72 4.36
CA LEU A 196 -19.55 32.10 4.69
C LEU A 196 -19.88 31.84 6.16
N ILE A 197 -19.47 30.69 6.71
CA ILE A 197 -19.67 30.37 8.13
C ILE A 197 -18.86 31.34 9.00
N TRP A 198 -17.61 31.64 8.64
CA TRP A 198 -16.80 32.61 9.37
C TRP A 198 -17.43 34.01 9.36
N ARG A 199 -17.91 34.47 8.20
CA ARG A 199 -18.55 35.79 8.07
C ARG A 199 -19.88 35.90 8.82
N SER A 200 -20.63 34.82 8.93
CA SER A 200 -21.92 34.81 9.64
C SER A 200 -21.78 34.61 11.15
N THR A 201 -20.78 33.87 11.62
CA THR A 201 -20.61 33.54 13.04
C THR A 201 -19.50 34.32 13.75
N GLY A 202 -18.57 34.93 13.01
CA GLY A 202 -17.35 35.53 13.54
C GLY A 202 -16.26 34.53 13.96
N VAL A 203 -16.56 33.22 13.99
CA VAL A 203 -15.62 32.17 14.42
C VAL A 203 -14.72 31.75 13.27
N ILE A 204 -13.40 31.81 13.47
CA ILE A 204 -12.41 31.50 12.40
C ILE A 204 -12.18 30.00 12.19
N THR A 205 -12.46 29.16 13.20
CA THR A 205 -12.20 27.71 13.17
C THR A 205 -12.81 26.99 11.96
N PRO A 206 -14.07 27.25 11.55
CA PRO A 206 -14.65 26.67 10.34
C PRO A 206 -13.86 27.00 9.07
N LEU A 207 -13.33 28.22 8.94
CA LEU A 207 -12.51 28.59 7.77
C LEU A 207 -11.25 27.73 7.67
N PHE A 208 -10.56 27.53 8.78
CA PHE A 208 -9.38 26.65 8.82
C PHE A 208 -9.76 25.20 8.53
N PHE A 209 -10.85 24.70 9.13
CA PHE A 209 -11.31 23.33 8.96
C PHE A 209 -11.74 23.02 7.51
N PHE A 210 -12.66 23.80 6.96
CA PHE A 210 -13.12 23.64 5.58
C PHE A 210 -12.03 23.97 4.57
N GLY A 211 -11.20 24.99 4.83
CA GLY A 211 -10.06 25.36 3.98
C GLY A 211 -9.04 24.24 3.87
N TYR A 212 -8.64 23.64 5.01
CA TYR A 212 -7.67 22.54 5.02
C TYR A 212 -8.21 21.29 4.31
N ILE A 213 -9.45 20.88 4.63
CA ILE A 213 -10.07 19.71 3.99
C ILE A 213 -10.26 19.95 2.50
N GLY A 214 -10.75 21.13 2.11
CA GLY A 214 -10.94 21.54 0.73
C GLY A 214 -9.66 21.50 -0.08
N LEU A 215 -8.56 22.05 0.47
CA LEU A 215 -7.25 21.99 -0.16
C LEU A 215 -6.73 20.55 -0.25
N SER A 216 -6.85 19.76 0.82
CA SER A 216 -6.37 18.37 0.88
C SER A 216 -7.07 17.47 -0.14
N VAL A 217 -8.40 17.59 -0.25
CA VAL A 217 -9.21 16.85 -1.23
C VAL A 217 -8.97 17.39 -2.63
N GLY A 218 -8.90 18.71 -2.81
CA GLY A 218 -8.61 19.36 -4.08
C GLY A 218 -7.28 18.93 -4.68
N VAL A 219 -6.20 18.97 -3.89
CA VAL A 219 -4.86 18.49 -4.30
C VAL A 219 -4.89 17.00 -4.61
N GLY A 220 -5.53 16.19 -3.77
CA GLY A 220 -5.64 14.75 -3.99
C GLY A 220 -6.40 14.37 -5.26
N LEU A 221 -7.53 15.02 -5.53
CA LEU A 221 -8.32 14.85 -6.75
C LEU A 221 -7.59 15.39 -7.98
N GLY A 222 -6.94 16.55 -7.87
CA GLY A 222 -6.14 17.15 -8.94
C GLY A 222 -5.00 16.22 -9.35
N LEU A 223 -4.28 15.68 -8.38
CA LEU A 223 -3.21 14.72 -8.63
C LEU A 223 -3.77 13.41 -9.23
N TYR A 224 -4.92 12.93 -8.76
CA TYR A 224 -5.58 11.75 -9.34
C TYR A 224 -6.03 11.97 -10.80
N ALA A 225 -6.46 13.19 -11.14
CA ALA A 225 -6.88 13.55 -12.49
C ALA A 225 -5.70 13.74 -13.46
N ALA A 226 -4.62 14.35 -12.98
CA ALA A 226 -3.45 14.72 -13.79
C ALA A 226 -2.44 13.57 -13.97
N LEU A 227 -2.34 12.64 -13.00
CA LEU A 227 -1.38 11.54 -13.08
C LEU A 227 -1.78 10.45 -14.09
N PRO A 228 -0.78 9.76 -14.70
CA PRO A 228 -1.04 8.59 -15.53
C PRO A 228 -1.69 7.46 -14.73
N LYS A 229 -2.49 6.60 -15.39
CA LYS A 229 -3.31 5.54 -14.75
C LYS A 229 -2.56 4.75 -13.67
N LYS A 230 -1.31 4.35 -13.92
CA LYS A 230 -0.47 3.58 -12.98
C LYS A 230 -0.20 4.31 -11.66
N LYS A 231 -0.15 5.65 -11.67
CA LYS A 231 0.17 6.51 -10.52
C LYS A 231 -1.06 7.17 -9.90
N LYS A 232 -2.24 7.16 -10.54
CA LYS A 232 -3.49 7.74 -10.00
C LYS A 232 -3.79 7.40 -8.53
N PRO A 233 -3.59 6.15 -8.04
CA PRO A 233 -3.85 5.82 -6.63
C PRO A 233 -3.05 6.66 -5.63
N LEU A 234 -1.95 7.31 -6.06
CA LEU A 234 -1.18 8.24 -5.25
C LEU A 234 -2.00 9.45 -4.82
N GLY A 235 -2.79 10.06 -5.72
CA GLY A 235 -3.65 11.21 -5.39
C GLY A 235 -4.67 10.89 -4.30
N ARG A 236 -5.30 9.71 -4.41
CA ARG A 236 -6.21 9.20 -3.38
C ARG A 236 -5.52 9.00 -2.03
N ARG A 237 -4.34 8.39 -2.02
CA ARG A 237 -3.57 8.17 -0.78
C ARG A 237 -3.11 9.47 -0.14
N LEU A 238 -2.70 10.45 -0.96
CA LEU A 238 -2.33 11.77 -0.47
C LEU A 238 -3.50 12.46 0.22
N SER A 239 -4.69 12.43 -0.39
CA SER A 239 -5.92 12.95 0.23
C SER A 239 -6.22 12.27 1.57
N LEU A 240 -6.13 10.93 1.62
CA LEU A 240 -6.34 10.15 2.84
C LEU A 240 -5.36 10.55 3.96
N ILE A 241 -4.09 10.75 3.63
CA ILE A 241 -3.06 11.12 4.59
C ILE A 241 -3.29 12.53 5.12
N LEU A 242 -3.48 13.51 4.23
CA LEU A 242 -3.68 14.90 4.62
C LEU A 242 -4.94 15.05 5.48
N VAL A 243 -6.09 14.54 5.01
CA VAL A 243 -7.35 14.61 5.74
C VAL A 243 -7.30 13.78 7.03
N GLY A 244 -6.71 12.58 6.98
CA GLY A 244 -6.62 11.69 8.15
C GLY A 244 -5.76 12.27 9.28
N LEU A 245 -4.57 12.79 8.97
CA LEU A 245 -3.70 13.43 9.94
C LEU A 245 -4.35 14.67 10.54
N PHE A 246 -5.03 15.46 9.71
CA PHE A 246 -5.75 16.64 10.17
C PHE A 246 -6.86 16.29 11.15
N LEU A 247 -7.68 15.27 10.88
CA LEU A 247 -8.78 14.91 11.78
C LEU A 247 -8.30 14.31 13.10
N ILE A 248 -7.22 13.52 13.08
CA ILE A 248 -6.60 13.01 14.32
C ILE A 248 -6.00 14.14 15.13
N GLY A 249 -5.24 15.04 14.48
CA GLY A 249 -4.58 16.15 15.14
C GLY A 249 -5.56 17.21 15.66
N PHE A 250 -6.58 17.55 14.87
CA PHE A 250 -7.59 18.55 15.23
C PHE A 250 -8.40 18.12 16.45
N ALA A 251 -8.83 16.85 16.51
CA ALA A 251 -9.54 16.31 17.66
C ALA A 251 -8.70 16.39 18.95
N ALA A 252 -7.38 16.16 18.85
CA ALA A 252 -6.46 16.23 19.98
C ALA A 252 -6.14 17.67 20.44
N ILE A 253 -6.09 18.64 19.52
CA ILE A 253 -5.63 20.01 19.81
C ILE A 253 -6.79 20.95 20.16
N GLN A 254 -7.91 20.90 19.43
CA GLN A 254 -9.03 21.83 19.61
C GLN A 254 -10.29 21.18 20.19
N GLY A 255 -10.45 19.87 20.01
CA GLY A 255 -11.73 19.20 20.23
C GLY A 255 -11.98 18.73 21.66
N GLN A 256 -11.01 18.08 22.31
CA GLN A 256 -11.26 17.31 23.55
C GLN A 256 -12.60 16.52 23.46
N GLU A 257 -12.91 16.03 22.25
CA GLU A 257 -14.19 15.46 21.86
C GLU A 257 -13.93 14.10 21.24
N ASN A 258 -14.81 13.15 21.50
CA ASN A 258 -14.69 11.82 20.92
C ASN A 258 -15.34 11.75 19.53
N MET A 259 -14.54 11.82 18.47
CA MET A 259 -15.03 11.69 17.09
C MET A 259 -15.34 10.24 16.64
N GLN A 260 -15.32 9.26 17.55
CA GLN A 260 -15.78 7.90 17.28
C GLN A 260 -17.30 7.78 17.44
N ILE A 261 -17.83 6.57 17.22
CA ILE A 261 -19.27 6.36 17.24
C ILE A 261 -19.84 6.46 18.67
N GLU A 262 -19.03 6.07 19.66
CA GLU A 262 -19.34 6.17 21.08
C GLU A 262 -19.54 7.64 21.50
N GLY A 263 -18.71 8.56 20.99
CA GLY A 263 -18.87 9.99 21.25
C GLY A 263 -20.15 10.58 20.68
N VAL A 264 -20.64 10.06 19.55
CA VAL A 264 -21.97 10.41 19.03
C VAL A 264 -23.06 9.95 20.00
N PHE A 265 -22.96 8.73 20.53
CA PHE A 265 -23.94 8.23 21.50
C PHE A 265 -23.93 9.04 22.80
N PHE A 266 -22.76 9.38 23.34
CA PHE A 266 -22.64 10.28 24.50
C PHE A 266 -23.23 11.66 24.20
N GLY A 267 -22.91 12.26 23.05
CA GLY A 267 -23.45 13.57 22.66
C GLY A 267 -24.97 13.58 22.54
N LEU A 268 -25.55 12.55 21.92
CA LEU A 268 -27.00 12.43 21.81
C LEU A 268 -27.69 12.23 23.17
N LEU A 269 -27.14 11.39 24.05
CA LEU A 269 -27.69 11.17 25.40
C LEU A 269 -27.57 12.40 26.30
N GLY A 270 -26.46 13.15 26.17
CA GLY A 270 -26.25 14.39 26.91
C GLY A 270 -27.02 15.58 26.37
N GLY A 271 -27.68 15.47 25.21
CA GLY A 271 -28.37 16.58 24.55
C GLY A 271 -27.42 17.65 24.00
N VAL A 272 -26.14 17.31 23.80
CA VAL A 272 -25.11 18.26 23.34
C VAL A 272 -24.75 17.98 21.88
N VAL A 273 -24.93 18.99 21.01
CA VAL A 273 -24.54 18.91 19.60
C VAL A 273 -23.04 19.18 19.48
N GLN A 274 -22.24 18.12 19.61
CA GLN A 274 -20.79 18.15 19.44
C GLN A 274 -20.36 18.05 17.97
N ALA A 275 -19.08 18.33 17.69
CA ALA A 275 -18.52 18.15 16.37
C ALA A 275 -18.63 16.70 15.89
N ALA A 276 -18.54 15.71 16.78
CA ALA A 276 -18.77 14.30 16.45
C ALA A 276 -20.19 14.06 15.89
N VAL A 277 -21.23 14.59 16.53
CA VAL A 277 -22.63 14.44 16.10
C VAL A 277 -22.84 15.09 14.73
N VAL A 278 -22.39 16.35 14.57
CA VAL A 278 -22.46 17.09 13.30
C VAL A 278 -21.72 16.34 12.20
N HIS A 279 -20.53 15.82 12.51
CA HIS A 279 -19.71 15.08 11.57
C HIS A 279 -20.37 13.77 11.10
N TYR A 280 -21.03 13.03 12.00
CA TYR A 280 -21.75 11.81 11.61
C TYR A 280 -23.01 12.12 10.82
N LEU A 281 -23.78 13.14 11.20
CA LEU A 281 -24.95 13.57 10.43
C LEU A 281 -24.55 13.95 9.00
N ILE A 282 -23.58 14.86 8.84
CA ILE A 282 -23.17 15.34 7.52
C ILE A 282 -22.44 14.24 6.74
N ALA A 283 -21.40 13.62 7.29
CA ALA A 283 -20.51 12.75 6.50
C ALA A 283 -20.89 11.26 6.52
N LYS A 284 -21.79 10.82 7.40
CA LYS A 284 -22.19 9.39 7.53
C LYS A 284 -23.69 9.16 7.34
N ILE A 285 -24.54 10.19 7.46
CA ILE A 285 -25.97 10.09 7.16
C ILE A 285 -26.31 10.75 5.83
N PHE A 286 -26.20 12.08 5.72
CA PHE A 286 -26.62 12.82 4.51
C PHE A 286 -25.63 12.70 3.36
N GLY A 287 -24.34 12.85 3.63
CA GLY A 287 -23.28 12.79 2.62
C GLY A 287 -23.29 11.51 1.77
N PRO A 288 -23.46 10.32 2.37
CA PRO A 288 -23.55 9.08 1.60
C PRO A 288 -24.79 8.95 0.70
N MET A 289 -25.88 9.67 0.98
CA MET A 289 -27.02 9.72 0.06
C MET A 289 -26.68 10.47 -1.24
N LEU A 290 -25.72 11.40 -1.20
CA LEU A 290 -25.26 12.12 -2.39
C LEU A 290 -24.05 11.43 -3.03
N PHE A 291 -23.03 11.14 -2.22
CA PHE A 291 -21.71 10.75 -2.70
C PHE A 291 -21.34 9.30 -2.38
N GLY A 292 -22.29 8.49 -1.89
CA GLY A 292 -22.00 7.15 -1.40
C GLY A 292 -20.92 7.15 -0.32
N ARG A 293 -20.18 6.04 -0.18
CA ARG A 293 -19.15 5.91 0.85
C ARG A 293 -17.80 6.50 0.45
N ILE A 294 -17.80 7.61 -0.30
CA ILE A 294 -16.56 8.25 -0.78
C ILE A 294 -15.60 8.59 0.38
N TRP A 295 -16.14 8.92 1.56
CA TRP A 295 -15.37 9.11 2.78
C TRP A 295 -14.44 7.92 3.08
N CYS A 296 -14.96 6.68 3.00
CA CYS A 296 -14.19 5.46 3.24
C CYS A 296 -13.08 5.23 2.19
N GLY A 297 -13.22 5.83 1.00
CA GLY A 297 -12.26 5.74 -0.09
C GLY A 297 -11.18 6.83 -0.04
N TRP A 298 -11.51 8.02 0.44
CA TRP A 298 -10.72 9.25 0.24
C TRP A 298 -10.37 10.05 1.50
N ALA A 299 -11.09 9.90 2.62
CA ALA A 299 -10.93 10.76 3.81
C ALA A 299 -10.84 10.01 5.14
N CYS A 300 -11.11 8.70 5.17
CA CYS A 300 -11.14 7.92 6.40
C CYS A 300 -9.73 7.75 7.01
N TRP A 301 -9.55 8.25 8.23
CA TRP A 301 -8.30 8.14 8.98
C TRP A 301 -7.93 6.68 9.33
N THR A 302 -8.88 5.77 9.52
CA THR A 302 -8.57 4.35 9.70
C THR A 302 -7.90 3.77 8.44
N VAL A 303 -8.46 4.11 7.29
CA VAL A 303 -7.99 3.65 5.99
C VAL A 303 -6.64 4.27 5.62
N MET A 304 -6.37 5.51 6.05
CA MET A 304 -5.06 6.15 5.87
C MET A 304 -3.92 5.23 6.30
N VAL A 305 -4.04 4.59 7.47
CA VAL A 305 -3.04 3.64 7.99
C VAL A 305 -3.12 2.30 7.26
N LEU A 306 -4.31 1.72 7.14
CA LEU A 306 -4.48 0.37 6.58
C LEU A 306 -4.08 0.28 5.09
N ASP A 307 -4.21 1.35 4.30
CA ASP A 307 -3.79 1.36 2.89
C ASP A 307 -2.26 1.34 2.71
N LEU A 308 -1.48 1.60 3.77
CA LEU A 308 -0.01 1.51 3.76
C LEU A 308 0.49 0.06 3.84
N LEU A 309 -0.33 -0.84 4.40
CA LEU A 309 -0.01 -2.26 4.53
C LEU A 309 0.18 -2.95 3.17
N PRO A 310 0.92 -4.08 3.09
CA PRO A 310 1.30 -4.67 1.81
C PRO A 310 0.16 -5.42 1.09
N PHE A 311 -0.97 -5.72 1.75
CA PHE A 311 -2.01 -6.61 1.25
C PHE A 311 -3.07 -5.90 0.40
N LYS A 312 -2.64 -5.38 -0.74
CA LYS A 312 -3.47 -4.56 -1.65
C LYS A 312 -4.40 -5.38 -2.57
N ARG A 313 -4.22 -6.69 -2.62
CA ARG A 313 -4.97 -7.62 -3.48
C ARG A 313 -5.62 -8.69 -2.60
N PRO A 314 -6.88 -8.50 -2.18
CA PRO A 314 -7.57 -9.51 -1.38
C PRO A 314 -7.84 -10.77 -2.20
N ALA A 315 -7.84 -11.93 -1.53
CA ALA A 315 -8.22 -13.21 -2.13
C ALA A 315 -9.74 -13.34 -2.33
N GLY A 316 -10.53 -12.52 -1.65
CA GLY A 316 -11.98 -12.63 -1.58
C GLY A 316 -12.49 -12.43 -0.16
N ARG A 317 -13.80 -12.29 -0.02
CA ARG A 317 -14.50 -12.20 1.26
C ARG A 317 -14.60 -13.58 1.91
N LEU A 318 -14.48 -13.68 3.24
CA LEU A 318 -14.65 -14.93 3.95
C LEU A 318 -16.07 -15.48 3.70
N PRO A 319 -16.20 -16.79 3.41
CA PRO A 319 -17.51 -17.39 3.19
C PRO A 319 -18.35 -17.34 4.48
N GLY A 320 -19.66 -17.20 4.33
CA GLY A 320 -20.61 -17.14 5.44
C GLY A 320 -20.87 -15.72 5.98
N LYS A 321 -21.41 -15.64 7.20
CA LYS A 321 -21.98 -14.39 7.76
C LYS A 321 -21.00 -13.56 8.61
N TRP A 322 -19.68 -13.65 8.36
CA TRP A 322 -18.67 -12.85 9.08
C TRP A 322 -18.89 -11.33 9.00
N GLY A 323 -19.58 -10.88 7.95
CA GLY A 323 -20.02 -9.49 7.83
C GLY A 323 -20.94 -9.02 8.98
N TRP A 324 -21.53 -9.94 9.76
CA TRP A 324 -22.41 -9.61 10.89
C TRP A 324 -21.64 -8.99 12.06
N LEU A 325 -20.35 -9.32 12.23
CA LEU A 325 -19.52 -8.83 13.34
C LEU A 325 -19.54 -7.30 13.50
N ARG A 326 -19.70 -6.53 12.42
CA ARG A 326 -19.79 -5.07 12.48
C ARG A 326 -21.07 -4.57 13.15
N TYR A 327 -22.16 -5.31 13.02
CA TYR A 327 -23.44 -5.01 13.69
C TYR A 327 -23.37 -5.40 15.16
N LEU A 328 -22.69 -6.51 15.48
CA LEU A 328 -22.37 -6.87 16.86
C LEU A 328 -21.52 -5.77 17.51
N HIS A 329 -20.46 -5.33 16.85
CA HIS A 329 -19.62 -4.24 17.35
C HIS A 329 -20.41 -2.94 17.52
N PHE A 330 -21.23 -2.55 16.54
CA PHE A 330 -22.12 -1.38 16.68
C PHE A 330 -23.04 -1.49 17.90
N GLY A 331 -23.66 -2.65 18.09
CA GLY A 331 -24.53 -2.93 19.24
C GLY A 331 -23.79 -2.90 20.57
N LEU A 332 -22.58 -3.49 20.63
CA LEU A 332 -21.73 -3.47 21.81
C LEU A 332 -21.23 -2.07 22.14
N SER A 333 -20.86 -1.25 21.15
CA SER A 333 -20.50 0.16 21.35
C SER A 333 -21.68 0.94 21.94
N LEU A 334 -22.90 0.75 21.42
CA LEU A 334 -24.10 1.39 21.96
C LEU A 334 -24.40 0.91 23.39
N TRP A 335 -24.37 -0.40 23.61
CA TRP A 335 -24.61 -1.00 24.92
C TRP A 335 -23.60 -0.54 25.97
N LEU A 336 -22.32 -0.46 25.62
CA LEU A 336 -21.26 0.04 26.50
C LEU A 336 -21.54 1.48 26.94
N VAL A 337 -21.93 2.35 26.00
CA VAL A 337 -22.28 3.75 26.32
C VAL A 337 -23.51 3.83 27.20
N LEU A 338 -24.55 3.05 26.92
CA LEU A 338 -25.77 3.00 27.74
C LEU A 338 -25.48 2.50 29.16
N LEU A 339 -24.66 1.46 29.30
CA LEU A 339 -24.24 0.93 30.60
C LEU A 339 -23.40 1.95 31.38
N ALA A 340 -22.43 2.61 30.72
CA ALA A 340 -21.63 3.66 31.33
C ALA A 340 -22.52 4.81 31.82
N TRP A 341 -23.47 5.26 30.99
CA TRP A 341 -24.35 6.39 31.29
C TRP A 341 -25.36 6.08 32.40
N PHE A 342 -26.16 5.01 32.25
CA PHE A 342 -27.26 4.69 33.15
C PHE A 342 -26.86 3.79 34.32
N GLY A 343 -25.88 2.90 34.13
CA GLY A 343 -25.43 1.96 35.16
C GLY A 343 -24.39 2.57 36.10
N PHE A 344 -23.45 3.34 35.57
CA PHE A 344 -22.34 3.91 36.35
C PHE A 344 -22.39 5.45 36.50
N GLY A 345 -23.39 6.11 35.90
CA GLY A 345 -23.51 7.57 35.96
C GLY A 345 -22.39 8.31 35.21
N PHE A 346 -21.64 7.63 34.33
CA PHE A 346 -20.50 8.20 33.61
C PHE A 346 -20.96 9.08 32.45
N LYS A 347 -20.88 10.40 32.63
CA LYS A 347 -21.30 11.40 31.63
C LYS A 347 -20.12 12.12 30.95
N GLU A 348 -18.91 11.96 31.49
CA GLU A 348 -17.69 12.63 31.03
C GLU A 348 -17.18 12.13 29.66
N GLY A 349 -17.82 11.12 29.06
CA GLY A 349 -17.53 10.66 27.70
C GLY A 349 -17.95 11.65 26.61
N THR A 350 -18.63 12.73 26.99
CA THR A 350 -19.19 13.77 26.13
C THR A 350 -18.11 14.76 25.68
N THR A 351 -17.38 15.38 26.59
CA THR A 351 -16.33 16.37 26.31
C THR A 351 -15.23 16.31 27.38
N GLY A 352 -14.06 16.88 27.07
CA GLY A 352 -12.94 16.98 28.01
C GLY A 352 -11.94 15.83 27.91
N GLN A 353 -11.11 15.69 28.93
CA GLN A 353 -9.98 14.75 28.94
C GLN A 353 -10.43 13.29 28.82
N ALA A 354 -11.53 12.93 29.47
CA ALA A 354 -12.06 11.58 29.38
C ALA A 354 -12.53 11.23 27.96
N ALA A 355 -13.20 12.15 27.25
CA ALA A 355 -13.57 11.99 25.85
C ALA A 355 -12.33 11.85 24.95
N LEU A 356 -11.27 12.62 25.21
CA LEU A 356 -10.00 12.52 24.48
C LEU A 356 -9.31 11.16 24.71
N VAL A 357 -9.25 10.68 25.96
CA VAL A 357 -8.70 9.35 26.28
C VAL A 357 -9.48 8.27 25.56
N TRP A 358 -10.81 8.36 25.53
CA TRP A 358 -11.65 7.42 24.80
C TRP A 358 -11.36 7.44 23.30
N TYR A 359 -11.24 8.64 22.72
CA TYR A 359 -10.90 8.83 21.31
C TYR A 359 -9.54 8.23 20.94
N VAL A 360 -8.50 8.53 21.73
CA VAL A 360 -7.14 8.03 21.49
C VAL A 360 -7.09 6.52 21.68
N GLY A 361 -7.62 6.02 22.80
CA GLY A 361 -7.66 4.60 23.10
C GLY A 361 -8.44 3.79 22.07
N GLY A 362 -9.62 4.28 21.66
CA GLY A 362 -10.43 3.62 20.65
C GLY A 362 -9.79 3.64 19.26
N ASN A 363 -9.09 4.72 18.86
CA ASN A 363 -8.33 4.71 17.62
C ASN A 363 -7.14 3.74 17.66
N ILE A 364 -6.39 3.68 18.78
CA ILE A 364 -5.34 2.69 18.98
C ILE A 364 -5.91 1.28 18.81
N LEU A 365 -7.05 0.99 19.44
CA LEU A 365 -7.74 -0.30 19.31
C LEU A 365 -8.15 -0.59 17.86
N TYR A 366 -8.74 0.38 17.16
CA TYR A 366 -9.16 0.22 15.76
C TYR A 366 -7.96 -0.03 14.84
N TYR A 367 -6.84 0.67 15.05
CA TYR A 367 -5.60 0.43 14.29
C TYR A 367 -5.01 -0.92 14.59
N ALA A 368 -4.86 -1.29 15.87
CA ALA A 368 -4.33 -2.58 16.27
C ALA A 368 -5.15 -3.73 15.67
N LEU A 369 -6.48 -3.70 15.86
CA LEU A 369 -7.38 -4.71 15.32
C LEU A 369 -7.36 -4.75 13.79
N GLY A 370 -7.32 -3.57 13.14
CA GLY A 370 -7.25 -3.50 11.69
C GLY A 370 -5.95 -4.05 11.11
N ILE A 371 -4.81 -3.80 11.76
CA ILE A 371 -3.51 -4.34 11.37
C ILE A 371 -3.51 -5.86 11.58
N ILE A 372 -3.96 -6.36 12.74
CA ILE A 372 -4.05 -7.79 13.04
C ILE A 372 -4.89 -8.51 11.97
N LEU A 373 -6.09 -8.00 11.69
CA LEU A 373 -6.98 -8.56 10.68
C LEU A 373 -6.36 -8.51 9.28
N ALA A 374 -5.66 -7.43 8.92
CA ALA A 374 -5.00 -7.32 7.63
C ALA A 374 -3.89 -8.36 7.45
N TYR A 375 -3.11 -8.65 8.50
CA TYR A 375 -2.07 -9.68 8.46
C TYR A 375 -2.63 -11.10 8.48
N ALA A 376 -3.67 -11.35 9.29
CA ALA A 376 -4.32 -12.65 9.40
C ALA A 376 -5.04 -13.02 8.11
N LEU A 377 -5.77 -12.07 7.50
CA LEU A 377 -6.58 -12.32 6.32
C LEU A 377 -5.90 -11.94 5.00
N LYS A 378 -4.68 -11.37 5.05
CA LYS A 378 -3.97 -10.84 3.87
C LYS A 378 -4.85 -9.85 3.08
N ASP A 379 -5.47 -8.93 3.81
CA ASP A 379 -6.45 -8.00 3.26
C ASP A 379 -6.49 -6.69 4.06
N ASN A 380 -5.93 -5.62 3.48
CA ASN A 380 -5.90 -4.29 4.11
C ASN A 380 -7.29 -3.76 4.50
N ARG A 381 -8.36 -4.30 3.92
CA ARG A 381 -9.74 -3.81 4.13
C ARG A 381 -10.58 -4.76 4.97
N ALA A 382 -9.96 -5.77 5.58
CA ALA A 382 -10.63 -6.71 6.48
C ALA A 382 -11.41 -6.01 7.59
N PHE A 383 -10.81 -5.01 8.27
CA PHE A 383 -11.52 -4.22 9.30
C PHE A 383 -12.79 -3.56 8.75
N CYS A 384 -12.69 -2.91 7.59
CA CYS A 384 -13.84 -2.25 6.94
C CYS A 384 -14.92 -3.24 6.50
N LYS A 385 -14.54 -4.49 6.17
CA LYS A 385 -15.46 -5.54 5.70
C LYS A 385 -16.23 -6.21 6.83
N TYR A 386 -15.60 -6.39 7.99
CA TYR A 386 -16.14 -7.26 9.03
C TYR A 386 -16.39 -6.58 10.37
N VAL A 387 -15.63 -5.54 10.75
CA VAL A 387 -15.65 -5.03 12.14
C VAL A 387 -16.08 -3.57 12.26
N CYS A 388 -15.77 -2.71 11.28
CA CYS A 388 -16.02 -1.28 11.38
C CYS A 388 -17.50 -0.94 11.65
N PRO A 389 -17.85 -0.40 12.84
CA PRO A 389 -19.25 -0.21 13.24
C PRO A 389 -19.89 0.96 12.49
N VAL A 390 -19.10 1.94 12.08
CA VAL A 390 -19.52 3.06 11.22
C VAL A 390 -20.11 2.58 9.89
N THR A 391 -19.76 1.37 9.45
CA THR A 391 -20.33 0.80 8.23
C THR A 391 -21.83 0.53 8.34
N VAL A 392 -22.37 0.31 9.55
CA VAL A 392 -23.78 0.02 9.78
C VAL A 392 -24.69 1.15 9.28
N PRO A 393 -24.59 2.40 9.81
CA PRO A 393 -25.39 3.51 9.29
C PRO A 393 -25.04 3.86 7.84
N LEU A 394 -23.78 3.75 7.45
CA LEU A 394 -23.34 4.04 6.08
C LEU A 394 -23.98 3.11 5.04
N LYS A 395 -24.12 1.81 5.32
CA LYS A 395 -24.75 0.88 4.37
C LYS A 395 -26.20 1.26 4.11
N LEU A 396 -26.93 1.67 5.15
CA LEU A 396 -28.32 2.08 5.04
C LEU A 396 -28.47 3.29 4.11
N THR A 397 -27.71 4.35 4.36
CA THR A 397 -27.82 5.61 3.61
C THR A 397 -27.24 5.52 2.19
N THR A 398 -26.21 4.69 2.00
CA THR A 398 -25.60 4.46 0.67
C THR A 398 -26.55 3.77 -0.32
N ARG A 399 -27.62 3.11 0.15
CA ARG A 399 -28.65 2.56 -0.76
C ARG A 399 -29.25 3.65 -1.64
N PHE A 400 -29.35 4.88 -1.12
CA PHE A 400 -29.92 6.02 -1.82
C PHE A 400 -28.87 6.89 -2.55
N ALA A 401 -27.60 6.45 -2.58
CA ALA A 401 -26.49 7.21 -3.14
C ALA A 401 -26.74 7.65 -4.60
N LEU A 402 -26.65 8.95 -4.90
CA LEU A 402 -26.74 9.44 -6.28
C LEU A 402 -25.49 9.13 -7.10
N LEU A 403 -24.31 9.28 -6.48
CA LEU A 403 -23.03 8.98 -7.11
C LEU A 403 -22.73 7.48 -7.01
N LYS A 404 -22.70 6.80 -8.17
CA LYS A 404 -22.31 5.39 -8.28
C LYS A 404 -21.29 5.19 -9.40
N ILE A 405 -20.71 4.00 -9.45
CA ILE A 405 -19.90 3.57 -10.61
C ILE A 405 -20.86 3.02 -11.67
N ALA A 406 -20.75 3.54 -12.88
CA ALA A 406 -21.43 3.02 -14.06
C ALA A 406 -20.41 2.47 -15.05
N GLY A 407 -20.87 1.68 -16.01
CA GLY A 407 -20.04 1.23 -17.10
C GLY A 407 -20.78 1.15 -18.43
N GLU A 408 -20.00 1.07 -19.50
CA GLU A 408 -20.48 0.89 -20.87
C GLU A 408 -20.28 -0.60 -21.23
N PRO A 409 -21.37 -1.41 -21.31
CA PRO A 409 -21.28 -2.86 -21.51
C PRO A 409 -20.44 -3.24 -22.73
N GLU A 410 -20.61 -2.51 -23.83
CA GLU A 410 -19.98 -2.77 -25.12
C GLU A 410 -18.46 -2.59 -25.12
N LYS A 411 -17.94 -1.78 -24.20
CA LYS A 411 -16.48 -1.61 -24.02
C LYS A 411 -15.89 -2.67 -23.09
N CYS A 412 -16.72 -3.36 -22.31
CA CYS A 412 -16.28 -4.35 -21.35
C CYS A 412 -16.01 -5.70 -22.03
N ASN A 413 -14.86 -6.31 -21.75
CA ASN A 413 -14.48 -7.62 -22.27
C ASN A 413 -14.43 -8.72 -21.19
N ASP A 414 -15.15 -8.52 -20.08
CA ASP A 414 -15.17 -9.38 -18.88
C ASP A 414 -13.79 -9.92 -18.40
N CYS A 415 -12.72 -9.12 -18.50
CA CYS A 415 -11.40 -9.54 -18.03
C CYS A 415 -11.26 -9.66 -16.50
N ARG A 416 -12.29 -9.26 -15.73
CA ARG A 416 -12.38 -9.28 -14.25
C ARG A 416 -11.22 -8.62 -13.49
N ALA A 417 -10.40 -7.80 -14.14
CA ALA A 417 -9.33 -7.04 -13.49
C ALA A 417 -9.86 -6.11 -12.37
N CYS A 418 -11.04 -5.52 -12.58
CA CYS A 418 -11.73 -4.70 -11.58
C CYS A 418 -12.12 -5.48 -10.33
N VAL A 419 -12.51 -6.75 -10.45
CA VAL A 419 -12.86 -7.63 -9.31
C VAL A 419 -11.61 -7.99 -8.52
N LYS A 420 -10.55 -8.43 -9.21
CA LYS A 420 -9.28 -8.84 -8.58
C LYS A 420 -8.60 -7.71 -7.81
N MET A 421 -8.79 -6.46 -8.25
CA MET A 421 -8.21 -5.27 -7.64
C MET A 421 -9.20 -4.53 -6.73
N CYS A 422 -10.46 -4.98 -6.60
CA CYS A 422 -11.43 -4.31 -5.75
C CYS A 422 -11.12 -4.56 -4.27
N PRO A 423 -10.80 -3.51 -3.48
CA PRO A 423 -10.52 -3.67 -2.06
C PRO A 423 -11.70 -4.23 -1.27
N MET A 424 -12.94 -4.06 -1.76
CA MET A 424 -14.18 -4.49 -1.10
C MET A 424 -14.77 -5.77 -1.70
N ASP A 425 -14.04 -6.42 -2.62
CA ASP A 425 -14.45 -7.66 -3.30
C ASP A 425 -15.78 -7.56 -4.06
N ILE A 426 -16.04 -6.45 -4.75
CA ILE A 426 -17.27 -6.26 -5.53
C ILE A 426 -17.11 -6.84 -6.94
N ARG A 427 -18.10 -7.62 -7.39
CA ARG A 427 -18.19 -8.17 -8.74
C ARG A 427 -18.76 -7.13 -9.70
N VAL A 428 -17.93 -6.17 -10.08
CA VAL A 428 -18.33 -5.03 -10.94
C VAL A 428 -18.94 -5.45 -12.30
N PRO A 429 -18.37 -6.41 -13.05
CA PRO A 429 -18.90 -6.82 -14.36
C PRO A 429 -20.35 -7.31 -14.29
N ASP A 430 -20.69 -8.04 -13.23
CA ASP A 430 -22.03 -8.62 -13.00
C ASP A 430 -23.12 -7.53 -12.95
N TYR A 431 -22.80 -6.28 -12.60
CA TYR A 431 -23.74 -5.17 -12.72
C TYR A 431 -23.77 -4.58 -14.13
N ILE A 432 -22.59 -4.17 -14.62
CA ILE A 432 -22.51 -3.33 -15.82
C ILE A 432 -22.91 -4.09 -17.08
N LEU A 433 -22.63 -5.39 -17.18
CA LEU A 433 -23.04 -6.21 -18.32
C LEU A 433 -24.56 -6.43 -18.35
N ASN A 434 -25.22 -6.29 -17.20
CA ASN A 434 -26.68 -6.31 -17.06
C ASN A 434 -27.31 -4.91 -17.13
N GLY A 435 -26.58 -3.91 -17.65
CA GLY A 435 -27.07 -2.54 -17.78
C GLY A 435 -27.28 -1.79 -16.46
N LYS A 436 -26.83 -2.35 -15.33
CA LYS A 436 -26.97 -1.74 -14.00
C LYS A 436 -25.71 -0.94 -13.62
N ARG A 437 -25.88 0.15 -12.87
CA ARG A 437 -24.78 0.74 -12.10
C ARG A 437 -24.40 -0.19 -10.95
N VAL A 438 -23.24 0.03 -10.34
CA VAL A 438 -22.79 -0.76 -9.18
C VAL A 438 -23.67 -0.42 -7.97
N LEU A 439 -24.64 -1.29 -7.67
CA LEU A 439 -25.63 -1.10 -6.60
C LEU A 439 -25.19 -1.60 -5.22
N SER A 440 -23.95 -2.10 -5.11
CA SER A 440 -23.41 -2.59 -3.84
C SER A 440 -23.21 -1.47 -2.81
N THR A 441 -23.78 -1.67 -1.62
CA THR A 441 -23.61 -0.82 -0.43
C THR A 441 -22.25 -1.03 0.25
N GLU A 442 -21.50 -2.06 -0.14
CA GLU A 442 -20.11 -2.27 0.26
C GLU A 442 -19.13 -1.39 -0.53
N CYS A 443 -19.57 -0.73 -1.61
CA CYS A 443 -18.70 0.11 -2.43
C CYS A 443 -18.17 1.32 -1.64
N SER A 444 -16.85 1.38 -1.47
CA SER A 444 -16.16 2.50 -0.82
C SER A 444 -15.82 3.66 -1.76
N LEU A 445 -16.27 3.61 -3.03
CA LEU A 445 -15.98 4.61 -4.07
C LEU A 445 -14.49 5.01 -4.15
N CYS A 446 -13.59 4.06 -3.92
CA CYS A 446 -12.14 4.27 -4.03
C CYS A 446 -11.64 4.38 -5.47
N GLN A 447 -12.50 4.12 -6.47
CA GLN A 447 -12.24 4.21 -7.92
C GLN A 447 -11.08 3.33 -8.44
N THR A 448 -10.66 2.33 -7.66
CA THR A 448 -9.60 1.40 -8.09
C THR A 448 -10.03 0.62 -9.34
N CYS A 449 -11.30 0.20 -9.42
CA CYS A 449 -11.86 -0.48 -10.60
C CYS A 449 -11.78 0.38 -11.87
N ILE A 450 -12.08 1.68 -11.79
CA ILE A 450 -11.97 2.63 -12.90
C ILE A 450 -10.51 2.73 -13.35
N THR A 451 -9.59 2.89 -12.40
CA THR A 451 -8.16 3.06 -12.69
C THR A 451 -7.54 1.86 -13.39
N VAL A 452 -7.92 0.63 -13.00
CA VAL A 452 -7.35 -0.61 -13.55
C VAL A 452 -8.02 -1.06 -14.85
N CYS A 453 -9.15 -0.45 -15.24
CA CYS A 453 -9.83 -0.81 -16.47
C CYS A 453 -8.99 -0.41 -17.69
N ALA A 454 -8.51 -1.39 -18.45
CA ALA A 454 -7.73 -1.17 -19.66
C ALA A 454 -8.57 -0.57 -20.80
N LYS A 455 -9.88 -0.91 -20.84
CA LYS A 455 -10.83 -0.49 -21.87
C LYS A 455 -11.55 0.83 -21.57
N ASP A 456 -11.28 1.46 -20.42
CA ASP A 456 -11.98 2.66 -19.96
C ASP A 456 -13.52 2.52 -19.96
N ALA A 457 -14.00 1.30 -19.70
CA ALA A 457 -15.42 0.97 -19.69
C ALA A 457 -16.15 1.43 -18.42
N LEU A 458 -15.45 1.99 -17.43
CA LEU A 458 -16.00 2.34 -16.11
C LEU A 458 -15.84 3.84 -15.84
N LYS A 459 -16.88 4.49 -15.31
CA LYS A 459 -16.89 5.90 -14.95
C LYS A 459 -17.73 6.17 -13.69
N LEU A 460 -17.53 7.34 -13.10
CA LEU A 460 -18.48 7.86 -12.12
C LEU A 460 -19.72 8.38 -12.85
N SER A 461 -20.89 8.16 -12.25
CA SER A 461 -22.17 8.58 -12.79
C SER A 461 -23.08 9.04 -11.66
N PHE A 462 -23.74 10.18 -11.86
CA PHE A 462 -24.80 10.68 -11.00
C PHE A 462 -26.17 10.24 -11.54
N GLY A 463 -27.04 9.81 -10.63
CA GLY A 463 -28.42 9.42 -10.93
C GLY A 463 -29.02 8.66 -9.75
N PHE A 464 -30.32 8.48 -9.70
CA PHE A 464 -30.98 7.75 -8.61
C PHE A 464 -31.27 6.29 -8.99
N ASP A 465 -30.71 5.33 -8.25
CA ASP A 465 -31.10 3.92 -8.28
C ASP A 465 -31.18 3.45 -6.82
N LEU A 466 -32.13 2.56 -6.50
CA LEU A 466 -32.16 1.94 -5.19
C LEU A 466 -31.08 0.85 -5.10
N GLY A 467 -30.07 1.08 -4.26
CA GLY A 467 -29.01 0.13 -3.96
C GLY A 467 -29.42 -0.93 -2.94
N GLY A 468 -28.51 -1.89 -2.70
CA GLY A 468 -28.71 -2.98 -1.73
C GLY A 468 -28.43 -4.36 -2.29
N GLU A 469 -28.33 -4.49 -3.62
CA GLU A 469 -27.84 -5.71 -4.27
C GLU A 469 -26.32 -5.79 -4.10
N ASP A 470 -25.84 -6.54 -3.11
CA ASP A 470 -24.40 -6.72 -2.82
C ASP A 470 -23.85 -7.99 -3.51
N LEU A 471 -23.35 -7.85 -4.75
CA LEU A 471 -22.68 -8.92 -5.51
C LEU A 471 -21.19 -8.92 -5.14
N LEU A 472 -20.84 -9.78 -4.19
CA LEU A 472 -19.49 -9.87 -3.64
C LEU A 472 -18.78 -11.14 -4.13
N ARG A 473 -17.46 -11.08 -4.22
CA ARG A 473 -16.58 -12.22 -4.48
C ARG A 473 -16.16 -12.83 -3.15
N GLU A 474 -16.58 -14.06 -2.90
CA GLU A 474 -16.13 -14.84 -1.76
C GLU A 474 -14.84 -15.59 -2.09
N ARG A 475 -14.12 -16.02 -1.06
CA ARG A 475 -12.99 -16.95 -1.20
C ARG A 475 -13.57 -18.30 -1.61
N GLU A 476 -12.86 -18.99 -2.49
CA GLU A 476 -13.11 -20.40 -2.74
C GLU A 476 -13.02 -21.12 -1.38
N ALA A 477 -14.07 -21.86 -1.02
CA ALA A 477 -14.01 -22.73 0.14
C ALA A 477 -12.88 -23.73 -0.15
N HIS A 478 -11.83 -23.71 0.66
CA HIS A 478 -10.89 -24.82 0.67
C HIS A 478 -11.70 -26.04 1.11
N ALA A 479 -12.04 -26.90 0.13
CA ALA A 479 -12.64 -28.21 0.36
C ALA A 479 -11.70 -29.09 1.19
#